data_AF-A0A935QT96-F1
#
_entry.id   AF-A0A935QT96-F1
#
_cell.length_a   1.000
_cell.length_b   1.000
_cell.length_c   1.000
_cell.angle_alpha   90.00
_cell.angle_beta   90.00
_cell.angle_gamma   90.00
#
_symmetry.space_group_name_H-M   'P 1'
#
loop_
_entity.id
_entity.type
_entity.pdbx_description
1 polymer ?
#
loop_
_entity_poly.entity_id
_entity_poly.type
_entity_poly.pdbx_seq_one_letter_code
_entity_poly.pdbx_strand_id
1 'polypeptide(L)'
;MSRLATLTILALTLAACKDDGPPVSETALPPTDSGSAVDNDGDGVPADEDCDDDDASVNPSAQELCDGLDNNCDGQADEGVLLSWYADGDGDGYGAGEPIEACAAPEGHVAVAEDCDDARADINPAAAETDCADPTDYNCDGSTGFADNDGDGFPACEDCDDADGAVNPDGVEVCDGLDNNCDGRTDGADALDAATYYQDRDGDTFGDADFMELACAAPEGYAAQAGGL
;
A
#
# COMPACT_ATOMS: atom_id res chain seq x y z
N MET A 1 26.22 43.23 -36.16
CA MET A 1 27.64 42.81 -36.16
C MET A 1 27.71 41.48 -35.42
N SER A 2 28.48 40.54 -35.97
CA SER A 2 28.75 39.19 -35.43
C SER A 2 27.64 38.15 -35.59
N ARG A 3 27.85 36.94 -36.11
CA ARG A 3 28.79 36.35 -37.07
C ARG A 3 28.18 34.95 -37.33
N LEU A 4 27.70 34.67 -38.55
CA LEU A 4 27.29 33.31 -38.94
C LEU A 4 28.54 32.43 -39.00
N ALA A 5 28.57 31.37 -38.20
CA ALA A 5 29.61 30.34 -38.27
C ALA A 5 29.19 29.30 -39.34
N THR A 6 29.89 29.34 -40.47
CA THR A 6 29.77 28.36 -41.55
C THR A 6 30.43 27.05 -41.11
N LEU A 7 29.64 26.00 -40.88
CA LEU A 7 30.14 24.66 -40.58
C LEU A 7 30.36 23.90 -41.90
N THR A 8 31.61 23.72 -42.28
CA THR A 8 32.03 22.98 -43.49
C THR A 8 32.12 21.50 -43.14
N ILE A 9 31.19 20.69 -43.64
CA ILE A 9 31.21 19.23 -43.49
C ILE A 9 32.21 18.65 -44.50
N LEU A 10 33.33 18.14 -43.99
CA LEU A 10 34.37 17.46 -44.76
C LEU A 10 33.91 16.02 -45.02
N ALA A 11 33.51 15.73 -46.26
CA ALA A 11 33.12 14.39 -46.69
C ALA A 11 34.36 13.46 -46.70
N LEU A 12 34.40 12.51 -45.79
CA LEU A 12 35.42 11.46 -45.74
C LEU A 12 34.95 10.28 -46.60
N THR A 13 35.55 10.14 -47.79
CA THR A 13 35.30 9.02 -48.71
C THR A 13 35.89 7.73 -48.16
N LEU A 14 35.04 6.77 -47.76
CA LEU A 14 35.46 5.40 -47.49
C LEU A 14 35.78 4.70 -48.81
N ALA A 15 37.06 4.38 -49.01
CA ALA A 15 37.51 3.52 -50.09
C ALA A 15 37.14 2.06 -49.77
N ALA A 16 36.48 1.41 -50.72
CA ALA A 16 36.15 -0.01 -50.66
C ALA A 16 37.42 -0.87 -50.83
N CYS A 17 37.63 -1.84 -49.95
CA CYS A 17 38.58 -2.94 -50.16
C CYS A 17 37.87 -4.06 -50.92
N LYS A 18 38.36 -4.39 -52.12
CA LYS A 18 37.98 -5.57 -52.89
C LYS A 18 39.06 -6.62 -52.70
N ASP A 19 38.77 -7.65 -51.90
CA ASP A 19 39.62 -8.82 -51.73
C ASP A 19 39.14 -9.93 -52.68
N ASP A 20 39.86 -10.13 -53.79
CA ASP A 20 39.74 -11.32 -54.61
C ASP A 20 40.87 -12.30 -54.23
N GLY A 21 40.61 -13.15 -53.22
CA GLY A 21 41.47 -14.27 -52.84
C GLY A 21 41.09 -15.59 -53.55
N PRO A 22 42.05 -16.50 -53.83
CA PRO A 22 41.83 -17.71 -54.64
C PRO A 22 41.09 -18.82 -53.85
N PRO A 23 40.44 -19.78 -54.53
CA PRO A 23 39.68 -20.83 -53.87
C PRO A 23 40.61 -21.83 -53.18
N VAL A 24 40.56 -21.89 -51.85
CA VAL A 24 41.23 -22.93 -51.08
C VAL A 24 40.28 -24.10 -50.84
N SER A 25 40.73 -25.23 -51.38
CA SER A 25 40.15 -26.56 -51.40
C SER A 25 39.68 -27.07 -50.03
N GLU A 26 38.46 -27.61 -50.01
CA GLU A 26 37.91 -28.40 -48.90
C GLU A 26 38.89 -29.52 -48.49
N THR A 27 39.34 -29.44 -47.25
CA THR A 27 39.78 -30.62 -46.48
C THR A 27 39.07 -30.53 -45.14
N ALA A 28 38.25 -31.55 -44.87
CA ALA A 28 37.29 -31.60 -43.77
C ALA A 28 37.92 -31.26 -42.41
N LEU A 29 37.46 -30.16 -41.83
CA LEU A 29 37.54 -29.90 -40.40
C LEU A 29 36.68 -30.96 -39.67
N PRO A 30 37.02 -31.34 -38.42
CA PRO A 30 36.08 -32.09 -37.58
C PRO A 30 34.77 -31.29 -37.48
N PRO A 31 33.60 -31.92 -37.22
CA PRO A 31 32.38 -31.17 -37.00
C PRO A 31 32.60 -30.30 -35.75
N THR A 32 32.97 -29.04 -35.93
CA THR A 32 32.70 -28.02 -34.94
C THR A 32 31.19 -27.90 -34.94
N ASP A 33 30.61 -28.30 -33.82
CA ASP A 33 29.22 -28.16 -33.48
C ASP A 33 28.65 -26.86 -34.06
N SER A 34 27.75 -27.04 -35.01
CA SER A 34 27.07 -25.96 -35.70
C SER A 34 25.96 -25.47 -34.79
N GLY A 35 26.18 -24.35 -34.10
CA GLY A 35 25.09 -23.47 -33.66
C GLY A 35 24.26 -23.91 -32.46
N SER A 36 24.85 -24.55 -31.45
CA SER A 36 24.35 -24.33 -30.09
C SER A 36 24.85 -22.95 -29.68
N ALA A 37 23.94 -21.99 -29.56
CA ALA A 37 24.26 -20.79 -28.81
C ALA A 37 24.79 -21.22 -27.44
N VAL A 38 25.93 -20.63 -27.06
CA VAL A 38 26.59 -20.95 -25.79
C VAL A 38 25.64 -20.54 -24.67
N ASP A 39 25.66 -21.30 -23.59
CA ASP A 39 24.94 -21.06 -22.33
C ASP A 39 26.05 -21.08 -21.28
N ASN A 40 26.58 -19.90 -20.96
CA ASN A 40 27.80 -19.80 -20.15
C ASN A 40 27.51 -19.85 -18.64
N ASP A 41 26.33 -19.43 -18.21
CA ASP A 41 25.91 -19.40 -16.81
C ASP A 41 25.08 -20.62 -16.37
N GLY A 42 24.59 -21.43 -17.31
CA GLY A 42 23.94 -22.70 -17.09
C GLY A 42 22.48 -22.58 -16.64
N ASP A 43 21.79 -21.50 -16.98
CA ASP A 43 20.40 -21.26 -16.61
C ASP A 43 19.38 -21.96 -17.55
N GLY A 44 19.87 -22.44 -18.70
CA GLY A 44 19.09 -23.16 -19.71
C GLY A 44 18.56 -22.28 -20.86
N VAL A 45 18.96 -21.01 -20.91
CA VAL A 45 18.69 -20.05 -21.98
C VAL A 45 19.99 -19.82 -22.76
N PRO A 46 19.95 -19.88 -24.11
CA PRO A 46 21.14 -19.61 -24.91
C PRO A 46 21.47 -18.11 -24.96
N ALA A 47 22.75 -17.76 -25.15
CA ALA A 47 23.27 -16.39 -25.22
C ALA A 47 22.63 -15.44 -26.25
N ASP A 48 21.84 -15.94 -27.21
CA ASP A 48 21.10 -15.10 -28.16
C ASP A 48 19.67 -14.76 -27.73
N GLU A 49 19.16 -15.44 -26.69
CA GLU A 49 17.89 -15.19 -26.01
C GLU A 49 18.10 -14.65 -24.59
N ASP A 50 19.28 -14.86 -24.00
CA ASP A 50 19.70 -14.32 -22.70
C ASP A 50 20.35 -12.92 -22.84
N CYS A 51 19.86 -11.97 -22.05
CA CYS A 51 20.39 -10.62 -22.03
C CYS A 51 21.67 -10.46 -21.19
N ASP A 52 21.98 -11.41 -20.28
CA ASP A 52 23.24 -11.51 -19.54
C ASP A 52 23.67 -12.97 -19.33
N ASP A 53 24.22 -13.59 -20.38
CA ASP A 53 24.74 -14.98 -20.41
C ASP A 53 25.88 -15.28 -19.40
N ASP A 54 26.31 -14.32 -18.57
CA ASP A 54 27.25 -14.52 -17.48
C ASP A 54 26.56 -14.58 -16.08
N ASP A 55 25.23 -14.38 -15.99
CA ASP A 55 24.44 -14.37 -14.76
C ASP A 55 23.10 -15.13 -14.87
N ALA A 56 23.09 -16.37 -14.37
CA ALA A 56 21.92 -17.26 -14.40
C ALA A 56 20.66 -16.76 -13.65
N SER A 57 20.72 -15.61 -12.97
CA SER A 57 19.55 -14.96 -12.38
C SER A 57 18.86 -13.95 -13.31
N VAL A 58 19.47 -13.64 -14.45
CA VAL A 58 18.95 -12.76 -15.50
C VAL A 58 18.63 -13.62 -16.71
N ASN A 59 17.35 -13.76 -17.06
CA ASN A 59 16.91 -14.51 -18.23
C ASN A 59 15.40 -14.32 -18.49
N PRO A 60 14.87 -14.66 -19.68
CA PRO A 60 13.45 -14.56 -20.06
C PRO A 60 12.39 -15.11 -19.08
N SER A 61 12.78 -15.96 -18.13
CA SER A 61 11.88 -16.59 -17.15
C SER A 61 12.04 -16.03 -15.73
N ALA A 62 13.01 -15.16 -15.49
CA ALA A 62 13.27 -14.57 -14.20
C ALA A 62 12.13 -13.64 -13.78
N GLN A 63 12.08 -13.35 -12.48
CA GLN A 63 11.19 -12.31 -11.95
C GLN A 63 12.00 -11.03 -11.82
N GLU A 64 11.36 -9.90 -12.13
CA GLU A 64 11.95 -8.60 -11.84
C GLU A 64 12.23 -8.45 -10.35
N LEU A 65 13.41 -7.94 -10.06
CA LEU A 65 13.81 -7.41 -8.77
C LEU A 65 13.90 -5.89 -8.91
N CYS A 66 13.94 -5.19 -7.78
CA CYS A 66 14.12 -3.73 -7.79
C CYS A 66 15.60 -3.40 -7.61
N ASP A 67 16.42 -3.76 -8.61
CA ASP A 67 17.88 -3.63 -8.59
C ASP A 67 18.43 -2.81 -9.78
N GLY A 68 17.56 -2.31 -10.65
CA GLY A 68 17.89 -1.52 -11.82
C GLY A 68 18.33 -2.34 -13.03
N LEU A 69 18.16 -3.66 -12.97
CA LEU A 69 18.43 -4.59 -14.08
C LEU A 69 17.11 -5.03 -14.73
N ASP A 70 17.21 -5.42 -16.00
CA ASP A 70 16.15 -6.13 -16.72
C ASP A 70 16.38 -7.62 -16.42
N ASN A 71 15.80 -8.14 -15.33
CA ASN A 71 16.07 -9.52 -14.93
C ASN A 71 15.41 -10.50 -15.89
N ASN A 72 14.26 -10.15 -16.47
CA ASN A 72 13.47 -11.03 -17.31
C ASN A 72 13.70 -10.85 -18.83
N CYS A 73 14.68 -10.04 -19.21
CA CYS A 73 15.07 -9.76 -20.59
C CYS A 73 13.92 -9.27 -21.51
N ASP A 74 12.90 -8.59 -20.99
CA ASP A 74 11.78 -8.06 -21.78
C ASP A 74 12.04 -6.66 -22.38
N GLY A 75 13.16 -6.04 -21.99
CA GLY A 75 13.59 -4.71 -22.42
C GLY A 75 13.15 -3.58 -21.50
N GLN A 76 12.54 -3.89 -20.36
CA GLN A 76 12.24 -2.97 -19.26
C GLN A 76 13.00 -3.44 -18.02
N ALA A 77 13.23 -2.53 -17.09
CA ALA A 77 13.91 -2.84 -15.84
C ALA A 77 12.95 -2.55 -14.69
N ASP A 78 12.93 -3.44 -13.71
CA ASP A 78 12.15 -3.35 -12.48
C ASP A 78 10.61 -3.26 -12.73
N GLU A 79 10.10 -3.61 -13.91
CA GLU A 79 8.67 -3.50 -14.20
C GLU A 79 7.84 -4.49 -13.37
N GLY A 80 6.63 -4.07 -12.97
CA GLY A 80 5.77 -4.88 -12.12
C GLY A 80 6.23 -5.00 -10.66
N VAL A 81 7.40 -4.47 -10.30
CA VAL A 81 7.87 -4.37 -8.90
C VAL A 81 8.02 -2.94 -8.39
N LEU A 82 7.84 -1.93 -9.25
CA LEU A 82 7.77 -0.53 -8.82
C LEU A 82 6.57 -0.27 -7.91
N LEU A 83 6.76 0.62 -6.94
CA LEU A 83 5.71 1.13 -6.07
C LEU A 83 5.36 2.57 -6.45
N SER A 84 4.10 2.94 -6.25
CA SER A 84 3.64 4.33 -6.38
C SER A 84 4.03 5.15 -5.16
N TRP A 85 4.59 6.33 -5.40
CA TRP A 85 4.96 7.32 -4.39
C TRP A 85 4.34 8.66 -4.72
N TYR A 86 3.79 9.32 -3.71
CA TYR A 86 3.04 10.57 -3.78
C TYR A 86 3.84 11.67 -3.08
N ALA A 87 3.83 12.89 -3.62
CA ALA A 87 4.53 14.00 -2.98
C ALA A 87 3.91 14.28 -1.61
N ASP A 88 4.75 14.51 -0.61
CA ASP A 88 4.38 14.89 0.76
C ASP A 88 4.94 16.30 1.00
N GLY A 89 4.13 17.30 0.67
CA GLY A 89 4.53 18.70 0.58
C GLY A 89 4.75 19.38 1.94
N ASP A 90 4.06 18.90 2.97
CA ASP A 90 4.09 19.48 4.32
C ASP A 90 4.76 18.58 5.38
N GLY A 91 5.03 17.32 5.05
CA GLY A 91 5.78 16.37 5.86
C GLY A 91 4.95 15.65 6.91
N ASP A 92 3.65 15.48 6.72
CA ASP A 92 2.76 14.80 7.67
C ASP A 92 2.68 13.28 7.49
N GLY A 93 3.24 12.76 6.40
CA GLY A 93 3.27 11.33 6.09
C GLY A 93 2.16 10.85 5.13
N TYR A 94 1.27 11.74 4.73
CA TYR A 94 0.30 11.56 3.66
C TYR A 94 0.74 12.38 2.44
N GLY A 95 0.39 11.92 1.26
CA GLY A 95 0.79 12.57 0.03
C GLY A 95 -0.35 12.70 -0.95
N ALA A 96 -0.17 13.61 -1.90
CA ALA A 96 -1.18 13.93 -2.90
C ALA A 96 -0.60 14.00 -4.32
N GLY A 97 -1.51 14.07 -5.29
CA GLY A 97 -1.19 14.33 -6.70
C GLY A 97 -0.86 13.08 -7.51
N GLU A 98 -0.18 13.30 -8.65
CA GLU A 98 0.19 12.22 -9.57
C GLU A 98 1.34 11.40 -8.98
N PRO A 99 1.22 10.06 -8.93
CA PRO A 99 2.27 9.21 -8.39
C PRO A 99 3.49 9.18 -9.31
N ILE A 100 4.65 8.99 -8.71
CA ILE A 100 5.86 8.53 -9.40
C ILE A 100 6.15 7.09 -9.02
N GLU A 101 6.60 6.29 -9.98
CA GLU A 101 6.95 4.89 -9.76
C GLU A 101 8.43 4.76 -9.41
N ALA A 102 8.75 4.09 -8.30
CA ALA A 102 10.11 3.83 -7.86
C ALA A 102 10.20 2.64 -6.90
N CYS A 103 11.39 2.04 -6.78
CA CYS A 103 11.67 0.96 -5.83
C CYS A 103 11.55 1.35 -4.36
N ALA A 104 11.86 2.61 -4.06
CA ALA A 104 11.87 3.15 -2.72
C ALA A 104 11.42 4.60 -2.76
N ALA A 105 10.92 5.09 -1.62
CA ALA A 105 10.45 6.45 -1.43
C ALA A 105 11.48 7.46 -1.92
N PRO A 106 11.18 8.23 -2.98
CA PRO A 106 11.98 9.39 -3.34
C PRO A 106 11.92 10.44 -2.22
N GLU A 107 12.89 11.36 -2.19
CA GLU A 107 12.90 12.42 -1.17
C GLU A 107 11.61 13.25 -1.26
N GLY A 108 10.95 13.45 -0.11
CA GLY A 108 9.67 14.18 -0.02
C GLY A 108 8.48 13.43 -0.62
N HIS A 109 8.50 12.10 -0.65
CA HIS A 109 7.36 11.29 -1.09
C HIS A 109 7.02 10.18 -0.10
N VAL A 110 5.75 9.78 -0.09
CA VAL A 110 5.18 8.74 0.76
C VAL A 110 4.29 7.79 -0.06
N ALA A 111 3.98 6.61 0.47
CA ALA A 111 3.16 5.62 -0.24
C ALA A 111 1.65 5.85 -0.09
N VAL A 112 1.24 6.73 0.83
CA VAL A 112 -0.15 6.96 1.19
C VAL A 112 -0.68 8.16 0.41
N ALA A 113 -1.69 7.94 -0.44
CA ALA A 113 -2.18 8.90 -1.43
C ALA A 113 -3.45 9.66 -1.00
N GLU A 114 -3.59 9.90 0.30
CA GLU A 114 -4.87 10.23 0.91
C GLU A 114 -4.93 11.67 1.45
N ASP A 115 -3.92 12.48 1.14
CA ASP A 115 -3.89 13.89 1.54
C ASP A 115 -4.78 14.76 0.63
N CYS A 116 -5.70 15.50 1.23
CA CYS A 116 -6.59 16.43 0.54
C CYS A 116 -6.07 17.89 0.48
N ASP A 117 -5.04 18.26 1.26
CA ASP A 117 -4.33 19.54 1.18
C ASP A 117 -2.84 19.41 1.54
N ASP A 118 -2.02 19.00 0.55
CA ASP A 118 -0.55 18.81 0.57
C ASP A 118 0.30 20.04 0.97
N ALA A 119 -0.34 21.13 1.38
CA ALA A 119 0.33 22.31 1.94
C ALA A 119 0.06 22.49 3.44
N ARG A 120 -0.72 21.61 4.07
CA ARG A 120 -1.26 21.72 5.42
C ARG A 120 -1.23 20.39 6.16
N ALA A 121 -0.19 20.21 6.96
CA ALA A 121 0.01 19.03 7.80
C ALA A 121 -1.08 18.77 8.86
N ASP A 122 -2.03 19.71 9.01
CA ASP A 122 -3.20 19.56 9.86
C ASP A 122 -4.43 19.01 9.13
N ILE A 123 -4.36 18.82 7.81
CA ILE A 123 -5.43 18.29 6.95
C ILE A 123 -4.94 16.99 6.31
N ASN A 124 -5.34 15.85 6.88
CA ASN A 124 -5.01 14.51 6.40
C ASN A 124 -5.92 13.47 7.07
N PRO A 125 -6.01 12.23 6.57
CA PRO A 125 -6.89 11.19 7.12
C PRO A 125 -6.76 10.86 8.61
N ALA A 126 -5.65 11.21 9.25
CA ALA A 126 -5.46 11.01 10.68
C ALA A 126 -5.78 12.25 11.53
N ALA A 127 -6.11 13.38 10.90
CA ALA A 127 -6.49 14.59 11.61
C ALA A 127 -7.84 14.40 12.33
N ALA A 128 -8.00 15.09 13.45
CA ALA A 128 -9.24 15.06 14.23
C ALA A 128 -10.05 16.33 13.98
N GLU A 129 -11.36 16.16 13.77
CA GLU A 129 -12.31 17.27 13.61
C GLU A 129 -12.72 17.85 14.98
N THR A 130 -11.81 18.57 15.62
CA THR A 130 -12.03 19.06 17.00
C THR A 130 -12.77 20.40 17.10
N ASP A 131 -12.92 21.14 15.99
CA ASP A 131 -13.66 22.41 15.95
C ASP A 131 -14.97 22.25 15.18
N CYS A 132 -16.03 21.96 15.93
CA CYS A 132 -17.39 21.77 15.42
C CYS A 132 -18.04 23.04 14.82
N ALA A 133 -17.34 24.16 14.77
CA ALA A 133 -17.78 25.39 14.10
C ALA A 133 -17.00 25.70 12.81
N ASP A 134 -15.91 24.97 12.54
CA ASP A 134 -15.09 25.12 11.35
C ASP A 134 -15.62 24.23 10.22
N PRO A 135 -15.91 24.78 9.03
CA PRO A 135 -16.35 24.00 7.89
C PRO A 135 -15.26 23.30 7.10
N THR A 136 -14.04 23.28 7.62
CA THR A 136 -12.91 22.57 7.02
C THR A 136 -13.03 21.08 7.32
N ASP A 137 -13.04 20.26 6.28
CA ASP A 137 -12.83 18.81 6.36
C ASP A 137 -11.35 18.56 6.65
N TYR A 138 -11.03 18.26 7.91
CA TYR A 138 -9.63 18.05 8.33
C TYR A 138 -9.17 16.63 8.04
N ASN A 139 -10.07 15.64 8.07
CA ASN A 139 -9.74 14.22 7.97
C ASN A 139 -9.97 13.63 6.56
N CYS A 140 -10.29 14.46 5.58
CA CYS A 140 -10.49 14.10 4.18
C CYS A 140 -11.54 13.00 3.95
N ASP A 141 -12.51 12.83 4.86
CA ASP A 141 -13.55 11.81 4.76
C ASP A 141 -14.80 12.29 3.99
N GLY A 142 -14.84 13.59 3.65
CA GLY A 142 -15.93 14.23 2.90
C GLY A 142 -17.08 14.72 3.78
N SER A 143 -17.03 14.47 5.09
CA SER A 143 -17.83 15.15 6.08
C SER A 143 -17.08 16.39 6.58
N THR A 144 -17.82 17.26 7.25
CA THR A 144 -17.22 18.42 7.90
C THR A 144 -17.75 18.43 9.32
N GLY A 145 -16.91 18.63 10.31
CA GLY A 145 -17.26 18.52 11.74
C GLY A 145 -18.44 19.38 12.24
N PHE A 146 -19.08 20.22 11.42
CA PHE A 146 -20.30 20.97 11.78
C PHE A 146 -21.58 20.45 11.09
N ALA A 147 -21.46 19.49 10.16
CA ALA A 147 -22.61 18.88 9.49
C ALA A 147 -23.38 18.02 10.49
N ASP A 148 -24.70 18.01 10.36
CA ASP A 148 -25.64 17.17 11.13
C ASP A 148 -26.49 16.50 10.05
N ASN A 149 -25.99 15.38 9.53
CA ASN A 149 -26.51 14.79 8.28
C ASN A 149 -27.82 14.03 8.52
N ASP A 150 -28.04 13.48 9.71
CA ASP A 150 -29.27 12.80 10.09
C ASP A 150 -30.31 13.70 10.80
N GLY A 151 -29.90 14.86 11.29
CA GLY A 151 -30.77 15.87 11.89
C GLY A 151 -31.11 15.62 13.36
N ASP A 152 -30.32 14.86 14.10
CA ASP A 152 -30.55 14.56 15.53
C ASP A 152 -30.11 15.68 16.49
N GLY A 153 -29.32 16.63 15.98
CA GLY A 153 -28.82 17.80 16.69
C GLY A 153 -27.39 17.67 17.21
N PHE A 154 -26.70 16.57 16.92
CA PHE A 154 -25.27 16.41 17.10
C PHE A 154 -24.55 16.58 15.76
N PRO A 155 -23.51 17.43 15.70
CA PRO A 155 -22.70 17.53 14.50
C PRO A 155 -21.71 16.35 14.40
N ALA A 156 -21.26 16.03 13.19
CA ALA A 156 -20.32 14.94 12.87
C ALA A 156 -19.05 14.86 13.75
N CYS A 157 -18.59 15.97 14.32
CA CYS A 157 -17.45 15.96 15.27
C CYS A 157 -17.78 15.37 16.65
N GLU A 158 -19.05 15.41 17.05
CA GLU A 158 -19.60 14.89 18.32
C GLU A 158 -20.34 13.56 18.09
N ASP A 159 -20.75 13.30 16.85
CA ASP A 159 -21.49 12.13 16.40
C ASP A 159 -20.55 11.08 15.76
N CYS A 160 -20.53 9.87 16.31
CA CYS A 160 -19.68 8.79 15.82
C CYS A 160 -20.25 8.04 14.60
N ASP A 161 -21.51 8.26 14.22
CA ASP A 161 -22.11 7.89 12.93
C ASP A 161 -23.19 8.91 12.51
N ASP A 162 -22.74 10.06 11.98
CA ASP A 162 -23.57 11.20 11.53
C ASP A 162 -24.62 10.84 10.43
N ALA A 163 -24.65 9.59 9.97
CA ALA A 163 -25.68 9.08 9.07
C ALA A 163 -26.84 8.36 9.80
N ASP A 164 -26.74 8.12 11.11
CA ASP A 164 -27.71 7.40 11.93
C ASP A 164 -28.01 8.12 13.26
N GLY A 165 -29.10 8.89 13.29
CA GLY A 165 -29.48 9.69 14.47
C GLY A 165 -29.93 8.91 15.72
N ALA A 166 -29.67 7.61 15.77
CA ALA A 166 -29.71 6.80 16.98
C ALA A 166 -28.33 6.59 17.63
N VAL A 167 -27.25 6.92 16.92
CA VAL A 167 -25.85 6.79 17.33
C VAL A 167 -25.31 8.19 17.56
N ASN A 168 -25.28 8.66 18.81
CA ASN A 168 -24.85 10.01 19.15
C ASN A 168 -24.59 10.11 20.66
N PRO A 169 -24.02 11.19 21.20
CA PRO A 169 -23.73 11.32 22.64
C PRO A 169 -24.92 11.16 23.61
N ASP A 170 -26.16 11.37 23.15
CA ASP A 170 -27.39 11.14 23.94
C ASP A 170 -28.03 9.76 23.63
N GLY A 171 -27.42 8.97 22.74
CA GLY A 171 -27.84 7.66 22.32
C GLY A 171 -27.88 6.66 23.48
N VAL A 172 -28.71 5.63 23.32
CA VAL A 172 -28.80 4.53 24.30
C VAL A 172 -27.91 3.41 23.82
N GLU A 173 -26.87 3.12 24.61
CA GLU A 173 -25.99 1.99 24.35
C GLU A 173 -26.76 0.67 24.35
N VAL A 174 -26.54 -0.16 23.33
CA VAL A 174 -27.08 -1.51 23.20
C VAL A 174 -25.99 -2.46 22.69
N CYS A 175 -26.17 -3.75 22.95
CA CYS A 175 -25.23 -4.79 22.54
C CYS A 175 -25.37 -5.14 21.05
N ASP A 176 -25.06 -4.21 20.15
CA ASP A 176 -25.17 -4.38 18.70
C ASP A 176 -23.82 -4.27 17.94
N GLY A 177 -22.73 -4.04 18.67
CA GLY A 177 -21.39 -3.87 18.13
C GLY A 177 -21.07 -2.46 17.65
N LEU A 178 -21.94 -1.48 17.94
CA LEU A 178 -21.72 -0.05 17.73
C LEU A 178 -21.43 0.63 19.07
N ASP A 179 -20.89 1.84 19.02
CA ASP A 179 -20.80 2.76 20.16
C ASP A 179 -21.99 3.72 20.03
N ASN A 180 -23.18 3.33 20.49
CA ASN A 180 -24.39 4.11 20.20
C ASN A 180 -24.43 5.43 20.96
N ASN A 181 -23.65 5.55 22.04
CA ASN A 181 -23.60 6.75 22.87
C ASN A 181 -22.30 7.58 22.72
N CYS A 182 -21.45 7.20 21.76
CA CYS A 182 -20.18 7.84 21.42
C CYS A 182 -19.27 8.13 22.62
N ASP A 183 -19.26 7.27 23.65
CA ASP A 183 -18.43 7.45 24.85
C ASP A 183 -17.01 6.86 24.71
N GLY A 184 -16.73 6.23 23.56
CA GLY A 184 -15.50 5.54 23.22
C GLY A 184 -15.48 4.06 23.65
N ARG A 185 -16.62 3.47 24.02
CA ARG A 185 -16.76 2.05 24.36
C ARG A 185 -17.88 1.40 23.55
N THR A 186 -17.49 0.66 22.53
CA THR A 186 -18.40 -0.29 21.86
C THR A 186 -18.91 -1.35 22.84
N ASP A 187 -20.22 -1.54 22.90
CA ASP A 187 -20.90 -2.56 23.70
C ASP A 187 -20.52 -2.46 25.21
N GLY A 188 -20.60 -1.24 25.74
CA GLY A 188 -20.24 -0.91 27.12
C GLY A 188 -21.03 -1.67 28.19
N ALA A 189 -20.52 -1.71 29.42
CA ALA A 189 -21.23 -2.33 30.56
C ALA A 189 -22.53 -1.59 30.96
N ASP A 190 -22.68 -0.36 30.45
CA ASP A 190 -23.87 0.49 30.52
C ASP A 190 -24.89 0.23 29.41
N ALA A 191 -24.59 -0.68 28.46
CA ALA A 191 -25.54 -1.13 27.45
C ALA A 191 -26.85 -1.60 28.10
N LEU A 192 -27.98 -1.16 27.55
CA LEU A 192 -29.31 -1.39 28.10
C LEU A 192 -29.65 -2.88 28.21
N ASP A 193 -29.15 -3.69 27.30
CA ASP A 193 -29.33 -5.14 27.24
C ASP A 193 -28.08 -5.95 27.64
N ALA A 194 -27.10 -5.30 28.29
CA ALA A 194 -25.99 -6.01 28.92
C ALA A 194 -26.50 -7.04 29.94
N ALA A 195 -26.01 -8.27 29.82
CA ALA A 195 -26.33 -9.35 30.74
C ALA A 195 -25.38 -9.36 31.93
N THR A 196 -25.88 -9.81 33.08
CA THR A 196 -25.04 -10.07 34.24
C THR A 196 -24.36 -11.44 34.13
N TYR A 197 -23.04 -11.45 34.24
CA TYR A 197 -22.21 -12.64 34.30
C TYR A 197 -21.53 -12.75 35.67
N TYR A 198 -21.25 -13.97 36.10
CA TYR A 198 -20.72 -14.29 37.43
C TYR A 198 -19.39 -15.03 37.32
N GLN A 199 -18.38 -14.68 38.11
CA GLN A 199 -17.07 -15.31 38.03
C GLN A 199 -17.16 -16.83 38.31
N ASP A 200 -16.72 -17.64 37.35
CA ASP A 200 -16.68 -19.10 37.38
C ASP A 200 -15.21 -19.57 37.47
N ARG A 201 -14.81 -19.94 38.68
CA ARG A 201 -13.41 -20.28 38.98
C ARG A 201 -13.08 -21.75 38.73
N ASP A 202 -14.06 -22.64 38.80
CA ASP A 202 -13.88 -24.08 38.67
C ASP A 202 -14.41 -24.67 37.36
N GLY A 203 -15.01 -23.83 36.52
CA GLY A 203 -15.43 -24.16 35.16
C GLY A 203 -16.70 -25.01 35.13
N ASP A 204 -17.55 -24.90 36.15
CA ASP A 204 -18.75 -25.73 36.31
C ASP A 204 -20.02 -25.10 35.70
N THR A 205 -19.88 -23.94 35.07
CA THR A 205 -20.94 -23.12 34.45
C THR A 205 -21.85 -22.37 35.41
N PHE A 206 -21.52 -22.37 36.71
CA PHE A 206 -22.17 -21.54 37.71
C PHE A 206 -21.14 -20.63 38.38
N GLY A 207 -21.43 -19.32 38.40
CA GLY A 207 -20.52 -18.35 38.98
C GLY A 207 -20.95 -17.88 40.37
N ASP A 208 -20.01 -17.21 41.03
CA ASP A 208 -20.24 -16.61 42.35
C ASP A 208 -21.14 -15.38 42.26
N ALA A 209 -22.28 -15.41 42.98
CA ALA A 209 -23.26 -14.32 43.01
C ALA A 209 -22.70 -13.02 43.59
N ASP A 210 -21.63 -13.08 44.39
CA ASP A 210 -20.98 -11.91 44.99
C ASP A 210 -19.95 -11.27 44.04
N PHE A 211 -19.61 -11.92 42.93
CA PHE A 211 -18.66 -11.44 41.92
C PHE A 211 -19.30 -11.41 40.54
N MET A 212 -19.94 -10.29 40.23
CA MET A 212 -20.67 -10.08 38.98
C MET A 212 -20.09 -8.95 38.13
N GLU A 213 -20.32 -9.05 36.82
CA GLU A 213 -19.96 -8.06 35.81
C GLU A 213 -21.09 -7.95 34.77
N LEU A 214 -21.36 -6.76 34.25
CA LEU A 214 -22.27 -6.56 33.11
C LEU A 214 -21.47 -6.58 31.81
N ALA A 215 -21.92 -7.34 30.82
CA ALA A 215 -21.30 -7.39 29.50
C ALA A 215 -22.30 -7.86 28.44
N CYS A 216 -22.01 -7.59 27.17
CA CYS A 216 -22.79 -8.08 26.04
C CYS A 216 -22.55 -9.57 25.72
N ALA A 217 -21.38 -10.09 26.09
CA ALA A 217 -21.04 -11.50 26.00
C ALA A 217 -20.32 -11.97 27.27
N ALA A 218 -20.40 -13.28 27.56
CA ALA A 218 -19.76 -13.85 28.73
C ALA A 218 -18.23 -13.62 28.70
N PRO A 219 -17.64 -12.91 29.66
CA PRO A 219 -16.20 -12.78 29.77
C PRO A 219 -15.54 -14.14 30.05
N GLU A 220 -14.25 -14.27 29.74
CA GLU A 220 -13.51 -15.49 30.05
C GLU A 220 -13.49 -15.74 31.58
N GLY A 221 -13.84 -16.96 31.99
CA GLY A 221 -13.94 -17.32 33.40
C GLY A 221 -15.18 -16.78 34.11
N TYR A 222 -16.25 -16.46 33.35
CA TYR A 222 -17.56 -16.11 33.90
C TYR A 222 -18.67 -16.99 33.31
N ALA A 223 -19.74 -17.16 34.09
CA ALA A 223 -20.94 -17.92 33.75
C ALA A 223 -22.20 -17.03 33.74
N ALA A 224 -23.19 -17.38 32.91
CA ALA A 224 -24.46 -16.65 32.79
C ALA A 224 -25.45 -16.93 33.94
N GLN A 225 -25.14 -17.88 34.82
CA GLN A 225 -25.99 -18.24 35.95
C GLN A 225 -25.18 -18.19 37.24
N ALA A 226 -25.77 -17.60 38.27
CA ALA A 226 -25.24 -17.69 39.61
C ALA A 226 -25.59 -19.07 40.20
N GLY A 227 -24.63 -19.69 40.88
CA GLY A 227 -24.86 -20.95 41.57
C GLY A 227 -23.59 -21.44 42.24
N GLY A 228 -23.76 -22.18 43.32
CA GLY A 228 -22.67 -22.88 43.97
C GLY A 228 -23.18 -24.11 44.69
N LEU A 229 -22.36 -25.15 44.69
CA LEU A 229 -22.40 -26.23 45.69
C LEU A 229 -21.53 -25.87 46.90
#